data_AF-A0A3L7NB44-F1
#
_entry.id   AF-A0A3L7NB44-F1
#
_cell.length_a   1.000
_cell.length_b   1.000
_cell.length_c   1.000
_cell.angle_alpha   90.00
_cell.angle_beta   90.00
_cell.angle_gamma   90.00
#
_symmetry.space_group_name_H-M   'P 1'
#
loop_
_entity.id
_entity.type
_entity.pdbx_description
1 polymer ?
#
loop_
_entity_poly.entity_id
_entity_poly.type
_entity_poly.pdbx_seq_one_letter_code
_entity_poly.pdbx_strand_id
1 'polypeptide(L)'
;MHTQQRNHFFQTITRSTRLRAFVVLVMTGIHLVTTMNLPACPFCSAVSLTFTQEIDQSEVAVVAQLVEGPDAESLKPTSQGPLPKGRFKIVEILKGGDLAEAAGLLGPDAETIEAILLEDKPLGGMFLLLAIEPPKLFWSSPITLGPESAAYLRKLQDLPKAGAGRLAFFQDYLEYSDETMARDAYDEFAVAPYADVRGLRDQMHPEKLLAWIENPKVQSSRRRLYATMLGVCGSNQDADRIEAILRGKDSELRVGLDALIACFVTLRGSRGLDQIDELFLTKSDKEIPFTETYAAVMALRFLGEETEIVPRARVLESLERLLDQPKLADLVIADLARWEDWSALAKLEKLFAEANADNIFVREPIANYMKACPLPEAVDALERLRTIDPEAVRRAATLAGFALSQSAAVDGTALRESGDEDDGATKPSVTDSVDTVLTEDEAVMEHEDLAIAKKIAPVLADEDATDDQIPTDSESSEGSPDAQATSHSRAPPAGRDEIFDRTRIVRWGAWAVIVLIVAAMARIVMRPTGKPG
;
A
#
# COMPACT_ATOMS: atom_id res chain seq x y z
N MET A 1 -35.18 -37.50 53.07
CA MET A 1 -35.08 -37.03 51.67
C MET A 1 -34.24 -35.75 51.47
N HIS A 2 -34.00 -34.89 52.46
CA HIS A 2 -33.25 -33.62 52.22
C HIS A 2 -31.73 -33.71 52.04
N THR A 3 -31.06 -34.81 52.43
CA THR A 3 -29.59 -34.90 52.39
C THR A 3 -29.01 -35.28 51.02
N GLN A 4 -29.79 -35.97 50.16
CA GLN A 4 -29.27 -36.55 48.91
C GLN A 4 -29.24 -35.53 47.75
N GLN A 5 -30.18 -34.59 47.69
CA GLN A 5 -30.16 -33.49 46.70
C GLN A 5 -28.99 -32.52 46.89
N ARG A 6 -28.58 -32.27 48.15
CA ARG A 6 -27.58 -31.23 48.46
C ARG A 6 -26.17 -31.56 47.97
N ASN A 7 -25.80 -32.85 47.97
CA ASN A 7 -24.49 -33.31 47.47
C ASN A 7 -24.42 -33.29 45.94
N HIS A 8 -25.53 -33.61 45.25
CA HIS A 8 -25.57 -33.61 43.78
C HIS A 8 -25.40 -32.19 43.21
N PHE A 9 -25.99 -31.17 43.88
CA PHE A 9 -25.88 -29.77 43.47
C PHE A 9 -24.43 -29.26 43.58
N PHE A 10 -23.73 -29.56 44.69
CA PHE A 10 -22.33 -29.15 44.89
C PHE A 10 -21.34 -29.82 43.92
N GLN A 11 -21.55 -31.09 43.57
CA GLN A 11 -20.72 -31.79 42.58
C GLN A 11 -20.90 -31.26 41.15
N THR A 12 -22.11 -30.82 40.78
CA THR A 12 -22.36 -30.24 39.45
C THR A 12 -21.73 -28.84 39.32
N ILE A 13 -21.81 -28.00 40.35
CA ILE A 13 -21.21 -26.65 40.37
C ILE A 13 -19.67 -26.71 40.28
N THR A 14 -19.04 -27.63 41.01
CA THR A 14 -17.56 -27.76 41.02
C THR A 14 -16.99 -28.36 39.73
N ARG A 15 -17.78 -29.14 38.97
CA ARG A 15 -17.41 -29.58 37.61
C ARG A 15 -17.47 -28.44 36.60
N SER A 16 -18.49 -27.57 36.64
CA SER A 16 -18.63 -26.46 35.68
C SER A 16 -17.54 -25.39 35.83
N THR A 17 -17.11 -25.09 37.06
CA THR A 17 -16.02 -24.13 37.33
C THR A 17 -14.66 -24.61 36.81
N ARG A 18 -14.34 -25.89 36.99
CA ARG A 18 -13.08 -26.47 36.47
C ARG A 18 -13.06 -26.55 34.95
N LEU A 19 -14.19 -26.83 34.30
CA LEU A 19 -14.29 -26.82 32.84
C LEU A 19 -14.13 -25.39 32.28
N ARG A 20 -14.77 -24.38 32.90
CA ARG A 20 -14.62 -22.97 32.51
C ARG A 20 -13.18 -22.47 32.71
N ALA A 21 -12.53 -22.80 33.82
CA ALA A 21 -11.13 -22.43 34.07
C ALA A 21 -10.18 -23.06 33.04
N PHE A 22 -10.42 -24.30 32.64
CA PHE A 22 -9.62 -24.98 31.59
C PHE A 22 -9.82 -24.34 30.21
N VAL A 23 -11.06 -24.04 29.81
CA VAL A 23 -11.34 -23.36 28.53
C VAL A 23 -10.71 -21.96 28.50
N VAL A 24 -10.81 -21.18 29.57
CA VAL A 24 -10.17 -19.85 29.65
C VAL A 24 -8.64 -19.96 29.53
N LEU A 25 -8.02 -20.94 30.20
CA LEU A 25 -6.56 -21.15 30.15
C LEU A 25 -6.06 -21.66 28.79
N VAL A 26 -6.85 -22.48 28.08
CA VAL A 26 -6.55 -22.88 26.69
C VAL A 26 -6.72 -21.72 25.72
N MET A 27 -7.76 -20.90 25.86
CA MET A 27 -7.97 -19.71 25.02
C MET A 27 -6.86 -18.66 25.22
N THR A 28 -6.44 -18.40 26.46
CA THR A 28 -5.28 -17.52 26.73
C THR A 28 -3.97 -18.11 26.22
N GLY A 29 -3.79 -19.44 26.27
CA GLY A 29 -2.64 -20.10 25.65
C GLY A 29 -2.59 -19.96 24.13
N ILE A 30 -3.75 -20.01 23.45
CA ILE A 30 -3.84 -19.83 21.98
C ILE A 30 -3.56 -18.37 21.58
N HIS A 31 -4.05 -17.40 22.36
CA HIS A 31 -3.73 -15.97 22.13
C HIS A 31 -2.25 -15.62 22.38
N LEU A 32 -1.55 -16.33 23.27
CA LEU A 32 -0.14 -16.07 23.55
C LEU A 32 0.82 -16.68 22.51
N VAL A 33 0.36 -17.64 21.69
CA VAL A 33 1.15 -18.25 20.61
C VAL A 33 0.94 -17.56 19.26
N THR A 34 -0.16 -16.81 19.10
CA THR A 34 -0.50 -16.08 17.86
C THR A 34 0.08 -14.67 17.79
N THR A 35 0.69 -14.16 18.87
CA THR A 35 1.25 -12.79 18.96
C THR A 35 2.75 -12.71 18.66
N MET A 36 3.40 -13.79 18.21
CA MET A 36 4.80 -13.77 17.78
C MET A 36 4.93 -14.11 16.29
N ASN A 37 5.38 -13.13 15.50
CA ASN A 37 5.54 -13.16 14.05
C ASN A 37 4.25 -13.02 13.22
N LEU A 38 3.48 -11.94 13.46
CA LEU A 38 2.95 -11.21 12.30
C LEU A 38 4.13 -10.42 11.71
N PRO A 39 4.57 -10.68 10.46
CA PRO A 39 5.28 -9.63 9.73
C PRO A 39 4.35 -8.42 9.66
N ALA A 40 4.84 -7.24 9.98
CA ALA A 40 4.10 -6.01 9.70
C ALA A 40 3.72 -6.01 8.22
N CYS A 41 2.52 -5.54 7.88
CA CYS A 41 2.05 -5.56 6.49
C CYS A 41 3.13 -4.94 5.58
N PRO A 42 3.62 -5.65 4.54
CA PRO A 42 4.70 -5.16 3.71
C PRO A 42 4.32 -3.89 2.91
N PHE A 43 3.05 -3.51 2.93
CA PHE A 43 2.49 -2.28 2.36
C PHE A 43 2.38 -1.13 3.38
N CYS A 44 2.49 -1.36 4.70
CA CYS A 44 2.30 -0.32 5.72
C CYS A 44 3.48 0.67 5.90
N SER A 45 4.37 0.79 4.92
CA SER A 45 5.22 1.98 4.80
C SER A 45 4.56 2.97 3.84
N ALA A 46 3.39 3.48 4.26
CA ALA A 46 2.70 4.56 3.56
C ALA A 46 3.63 5.77 3.47
N VAL A 47 3.70 6.39 2.28
CA VAL A 47 4.54 7.55 2.03
C VAL A 47 4.18 8.65 3.02
N SER A 48 5.18 9.12 3.75
CA SER A 48 4.99 10.10 4.82
C SER A 48 5.44 11.48 4.38
N LEU A 49 5.13 12.50 5.19
CA LEU A 49 5.73 13.82 4.98
C LEU A 49 7.24 13.71 5.16
N THR A 50 7.98 14.26 4.21
CA THR A 50 9.44 14.42 4.34
C THR A 50 9.73 15.44 5.43
N PHE A 51 10.91 15.39 6.06
CA PHE A 51 11.34 16.41 7.03
C PHE A 51 11.27 17.82 6.44
N THR A 52 11.50 17.97 5.13
CA THR A 52 11.35 19.27 4.46
C THR A 52 9.89 19.72 4.47
N GLN A 53 8.94 18.83 4.16
CA GLN A 53 7.51 19.12 4.22
C GLN A 53 7.03 19.37 5.66
N GLU A 54 7.46 18.56 6.62
CA GLU A 54 7.13 18.75 8.05
C GLU A 54 7.64 20.10 8.58
N ILE A 55 8.88 20.47 8.24
CA ILE A 55 9.45 21.78 8.59
C ILE A 55 8.72 22.91 7.85
N ASP A 56 8.39 22.76 6.56
CA ASP A 56 7.67 23.76 5.78
C ASP A 56 6.22 23.97 6.27
N GLN A 57 5.57 22.94 6.83
CA GLN A 57 4.24 23.03 7.44
C GLN A 57 4.25 23.52 8.90
N SER A 58 5.38 23.39 9.63
CA SER A 58 5.51 23.91 11.00
C SER A 58 5.71 25.43 11.05
N GLU A 59 5.34 26.06 12.17
CA GLU A 59 5.61 27.50 12.42
C GLU A 59 7.02 27.70 13.01
N VAL A 60 7.47 26.73 13.82
CA VAL A 60 8.81 26.68 14.41
C VAL A 60 9.37 25.27 14.27
N ALA A 61 10.63 25.14 13.90
CA ALA A 61 11.35 23.87 13.85
C ALA A 61 12.73 24.02 14.49
N VAL A 62 13.09 23.13 15.41
CA VAL A 62 14.35 23.22 16.18
C VAL A 62 14.98 21.85 16.38
N VAL A 63 16.31 21.82 16.45
CA VAL A 63 17.05 20.71 17.07
C VAL A 63 17.23 21.05 18.54
N ALA A 64 16.75 20.18 19.42
CA ALA A 64 16.78 20.38 20.86
C ALA A 64 17.39 19.18 21.59
N GLN A 65 18.07 19.47 22.70
CA GLN A 65 18.69 18.47 23.57
C GLN A 65 17.77 18.15 24.76
N LEU A 66 17.54 16.87 25.04
CA LEU A 66 16.82 16.42 26.23
C LEU A 66 17.64 16.73 27.50
N VAL A 67 17.09 17.56 28.39
CA VAL A 67 17.74 17.97 29.66
C VAL A 67 17.08 17.35 30.89
N GLU A 68 15.79 16.98 30.81
CA GLU A 68 15.07 16.25 31.87
C GLU A 68 14.13 15.23 31.22
N GLY A 69 14.21 13.97 31.63
CA GLY A 69 13.33 12.90 31.14
C GLY A 69 11.98 12.88 31.88
N PRO A 70 10.97 12.17 31.33
CA PRO A 70 9.70 11.95 32.00
C PRO A 70 9.85 11.14 33.29
N ASP A 71 8.92 11.35 34.23
CA ASP A 71 8.86 10.56 35.47
C ASP A 71 8.62 9.06 35.15
N ALA A 72 9.40 8.18 35.78
CA ALA A 72 9.34 6.75 35.55
C ALA A 72 7.98 6.12 35.92
N GLU A 73 7.20 6.75 36.81
CA GLU A 73 5.82 6.33 37.09
C GLU A 73 4.84 6.71 35.97
N SER A 74 5.10 7.82 35.25
CA SER A 74 4.29 8.26 34.10
C SER A 74 4.49 7.41 32.84
N LEU A 75 5.66 6.77 32.70
CA LEU A 75 5.98 5.83 31.61
C LEU A 75 5.36 4.43 31.77
N LYS A 76 4.73 4.11 32.91
CA LYS A 76 4.17 2.76 33.13
C LYS A 76 2.91 2.54 32.27
N PRO A 77 2.74 1.38 31.61
CA PRO A 77 1.53 1.08 30.83
C PRO A 77 0.21 1.13 31.62
N THR A 78 0.28 1.06 32.95
CA THR A 78 -0.87 1.14 33.87
C THR A 78 -1.06 2.54 34.46
N SER A 79 -0.27 3.54 34.04
CA SER A 79 -0.35 4.89 34.59
C SER A 79 -1.65 5.56 34.19
N GLN A 80 -2.33 6.19 35.15
CA GLN A 80 -3.49 7.04 34.90
C GLN A 80 -3.18 8.46 35.37
N GLY A 81 -2.83 9.31 34.42
CA GLY A 81 -2.32 10.65 34.64
C GLY A 81 -2.13 11.40 33.32
N PRO A 82 -1.55 12.60 33.34
CA PRO A 82 -1.13 13.29 32.12
C PRO A 82 -0.08 12.45 31.37
N LEU A 83 -0.02 12.61 30.05
CA LEU A 83 0.99 11.94 29.23
C LEU A 83 2.41 12.31 29.71
N PRO A 84 3.36 11.36 29.68
CA PRO A 84 4.74 11.59 30.09
C PRO A 84 5.38 12.69 29.24
N LYS A 85 6.13 13.59 29.86
CA LYS A 85 6.76 14.75 29.22
C LYS A 85 8.27 14.79 29.51
N GLY A 86 9.06 15.09 28.48
CA GLY A 86 10.46 15.50 28.65
C GLY A 86 10.61 17.03 28.58
N ARG A 87 11.71 17.55 29.12
CA ARG A 87 12.15 18.93 28.91
C ARG A 87 13.36 18.99 28.00
N PHE A 88 13.30 19.91 27.04
CA PHE A 88 14.30 20.06 26.00
C PHE A 88 14.82 21.50 25.96
N LYS A 89 16.11 21.66 25.65
CA LYS A 89 16.73 22.97 25.41
C LYS A 89 17.10 23.09 23.94
N ILE A 90 16.74 24.21 23.29
CA ILE A 90 17.12 24.48 21.89
C ILE A 90 18.64 24.50 21.77
N VAL A 91 19.16 23.75 20.81
CA VAL A 91 20.57 23.75 20.39
C VAL A 91 20.73 24.50 19.07
N GLU A 92 19.77 24.35 18.17
CA GLU A 92 19.78 24.97 16.84
C GLU A 92 18.35 25.22 16.34
N ILE A 93 18.18 26.33 15.63
CA ILE A 93 16.90 26.73 15.03
C ILE A 93 16.95 26.38 13.54
N LEU A 94 15.95 25.64 13.06
CA LEU A 94 15.78 25.34 11.65
C LEU A 94 14.77 26.29 10.98
N LYS A 95 13.73 26.70 11.72
CA LYS A 95 12.69 27.64 11.26
C LYS A 95 12.07 28.39 12.45
N GLY A 96 11.58 29.60 12.21
CA GLY A 96 10.75 30.33 13.18
C GLY A 96 11.51 30.96 14.35
N GLY A 97 12.74 31.45 14.13
CA GLY A 97 13.59 32.03 15.19
C GLY A 97 12.92 33.15 15.98
N ASP A 98 12.27 34.10 15.31
CA ASP A 98 11.57 35.23 15.93
C ASP A 98 10.43 34.76 16.86
N LEU A 99 9.72 33.68 16.49
CA LEU A 99 8.67 33.07 17.31
C LEU A 99 9.26 32.33 18.52
N ALA A 100 10.40 31.65 18.36
CA ALA A 100 11.11 31.02 19.46
C ALA A 100 11.69 32.05 20.45
N GLU A 101 12.16 33.21 19.96
CA GLU A 101 12.58 34.33 20.80
C GLU A 101 11.39 34.95 21.56
N ALA A 102 10.29 35.23 20.86
CA ALA A 102 9.07 35.77 21.46
C ALA A 102 8.45 34.82 22.50
N ALA A 103 8.65 33.51 22.35
CA ALA A 103 8.25 32.48 23.32
C ALA A 103 9.22 32.31 24.50
N GLY A 104 10.32 33.09 24.58
CA GLY A 104 11.29 33.02 25.68
C GLY A 104 12.22 31.79 25.65
N LEU A 105 12.30 31.09 24.52
CA LEU A 105 13.05 29.84 24.37
C LEU A 105 14.53 30.05 23.96
N LEU A 106 14.94 31.30 23.78
CA LEU A 106 16.29 31.70 23.35
C LEU A 106 16.92 32.67 24.37
N GLY A 107 18.26 32.69 24.41
CA GLY A 107 19.03 33.53 25.33
C GLY A 107 19.61 32.80 26.56
N PRO A 108 20.23 33.55 27.50
CA PRO A 108 20.89 32.96 28.67
C PRO A 108 19.91 32.34 29.67
N ASP A 109 18.75 32.98 29.87
CA ASP A 109 17.70 32.58 30.81
C ASP A 109 16.54 31.84 30.10
N ALA A 110 16.82 31.23 28.94
CA ALA A 110 15.83 30.57 28.08
C ALA A 110 15.04 29.47 28.82
N GLU A 111 13.72 29.48 28.63
CA GLU A 111 12.83 28.41 29.10
C GLU A 111 13.07 27.09 28.34
N THR A 112 12.72 25.97 28.96
CA THR A 112 12.78 24.65 28.31
C THR A 112 11.45 24.31 27.63
N ILE A 113 11.53 23.71 26.46
CA ILE A 113 10.36 23.13 25.77
C ILE A 113 9.87 21.91 26.54
N GLU A 114 8.59 21.86 26.90
CA GLU A 114 7.93 20.64 27.40
C GLU A 114 7.18 19.93 26.26
N ALA A 115 7.64 18.74 25.87
CA ALA A 115 7.02 17.92 24.82
C ALA A 115 6.72 16.50 25.33
N ILE A 116 5.71 15.83 24.75
CA ILE A 116 5.28 14.48 25.15
C ILE A 116 6.37 13.48 24.76
N LEU A 117 6.95 12.77 25.72
CA LEU A 117 7.97 11.75 25.48
C LEU A 117 7.52 10.43 26.11
N LEU A 118 7.09 9.49 25.27
CA LEU A 118 6.47 8.22 25.67
C LEU A 118 7.48 7.13 26.09
N GLU A 119 8.78 7.42 26.04
CA GLU A 119 9.86 6.47 26.30
C GLU A 119 10.95 7.13 27.16
N ASP A 120 11.64 6.34 27.98
CA ASP A 120 12.89 6.80 28.61
C ASP A 120 14.00 6.92 27.55
N LYS A 121 14.71 8.04 27.55
CA LYS A 121 15.76 8.38 26.59
C LYS A 121 16.94 9.00 27.32
N PRO A 122 18.18 8.75 26.87
CA PRO A 122 19.36 9.29 27.54
C PRO A 122 19.37 10.82 27.51
N LEU A 123 19.58 11.43 28.68
CA LEU A 123 19.83 12.86 28.79
C LEU A 123 21.02 13.25 27.90
N GLY A 124 20.92 14.41 27.26
CA GLY A 124 21.87 14.86 26.25
C GLY A 124 21.56 14.38 24.82
N GLY A 125 20.61 13.45 24.63
CA GLY A 125 20.12 13.04 23.32
C GLY A 125 19.50 14.21 22.54
N MET A 126 19.65 14.18 21.21
CA MET A 126 19.17 15.22 20.30
C MET A 126 17.85 14.80 19.65
N PHE A 127 16.95 15.78 19.46
CA PHE A 127 15.62 15.57 18.91
C PHE A 127 15.26 16.70 17.94
N LEU A 128 14.55 16.37 16.87
CA LEU A 128 13.79 17.35 16.08
C LEU A 128 12.45 17.58 16.79
N LEU A 129 12.16 18.86 17.05
CA LEU A 129 10.89 19.33 17.59
C LEU A 129 10.28 20.32 16.61
N LEU A 130 9.01 20.10 16.29
CA LEU A 130 8.21 20.96 15.42
C LEU A 130 7.11 21.60 16.27
N ALA A 131 6.74 22.84 15.99
CA ALA A 131 5.65 23.53 16.67
C ALA A 131 4.74 24.27 15.70
N ILE A 132 3.47 24.38 16.10
CA ILE A 132 2.38 25.07 15.41
C ILE A 132 1.67 26.04 16.36
N GLU A 133 0.72 26.81 15.83
CA GLU A 133 -0.19 27.70 16.58
C GLU A 133 0.48 28.81 17.43
N PRO A 134 1.15 29.80 16.80
CA PRO A 134 1.55 31.02 17.49
C PRO A 134 0.33 31.79 18.05
N PRO A 135 0.46 32.52 19.18
CA PRO A 135 1.70 32.79 19.91
C PRO A 135 2.07 31.71 20.95
N LYS A 136 1.22 30.70 21.18
CA LYS A 136 1.45 29.67 22.19
C LYS A 136 1.81 28.34 21.51
N LEU A 137 3.09 28.20 21.16
CA LEU A 137 3.65 27.06 20.44
C LEU A 137 3.23 25.71 21.06
N PHE A 138 2.51 24.90 20.28
CA PHE A 138 2.21 23.51 20.60
C PHE A 138 3.22 22.59 19.91
N TRP A 139 3.94 21.80 20.70
CA TRP A 139 5.07 20.98 20.24
C TRP A 139 4.67 19.56 19.85
N SER A 140 5.28 19.06 18.78
CA SER A 140 5.14 17.68 18.28
C SER A 140 5.71 16.64 19.26
N SER A 141 5.40 15.37 19.00
CA SER A 141 6.19 14.27 19.55
C SER A 141 7.66 14.41 19.11
N PRO A 142 8.65 14.25 20.02
CA PRO A 142 10.07 14.37 19.69
C PRO A 142 10.56 13.28 18.74
N ILE A 143 11.09 13.66 17.58
CA ILE A 143 11.72 12.75 16.65
C ILE A 143 13.18 12.60 17.07
N THR A 144 13.62 11.37 17.40
CA THR A 144 14.99 11.12 17.87
C THR A 144 15.98 11.31 16.73
N LEU A 145 17.05 12.08 16.96
CA LEU A 145 18.13 12.29 15.99
C LEU A 145 19.37 11.49 16.39
N GLY A 146 19.92 10.75 15.44
CA GLY A 146 21.25 10.17 15.53
C GLY A 146 22.37 11.22 15.45
N PRO A 147 23.65 10.80 15.60
CA PRO A 147 24.79 11.71 15.62
C PRO A 147 24.97 12.56 14.37
N GLU A 148 24.46 12.09 13.22
CA GLU A 148 24.63 12.73 11.91
C GLU A 148 23.35 13.40 11.40
N SER A 149 22.19 13.03 11.94
CA SER A 149 20.88 13.51 11.47
C SER A 149 20.69 15.02 11.68
N ALA A 150 21.32 15.61 12.71
CA ALA A 150 21.36 17.06 12.87
C ALA A 150 22.19 17.77 11.76
N ALA A 151 23.24 17.14 11.24
CA ALA A 151 24.00 17.67 10.11
C ALA A 151 23.26 17.47 8.78
N TYR A 152 22.49 16.39 8.66
CA TYR A 152 21.58 16.15 7.54
C TYR A 152 20.46 17.20 7.48
N LEU A 153 19.72 17.42 8.57
CA LEU A 153 18.64 18.43 8.65
C LEU A 153 19.12 19.84 8.29
N ARG A 154 20.34 20.21 8.68
CA ARG A 154 20.94 21.50 8.29
C ARG A 154 21.14 21.59 6.77
N LYS A 155 21.65 20.54 6.12
CA LYS A 155 21.84 20.51 4.66
C LYS A 155 20.53 20.64 3.90
N LEU A 156 19.40 20.17 4.44
CA LEU A 156 18.10 20.27 3.77
C LEU A 156 17.73 21.73 3.41
N GLN A 157 18.18 22.70 4.22
CA GLN A 157 17.97 24.13 3.97
C GLN A 157 18.76 24.67 2.76
N ASP A 158 19.89 24.05 2.45
CA ASP A 158 20.76 24.41 1.32
C ASP A 158 20.33 23.73 0.00
N LEU A 159 19.42 22.74 0.06
CA LEU A 159 18.98 22.00 -1.13
C LEU A 159 17.99 22.81 -1.99
N PRO A 160 17.96 22.56 -3.31
CA PRO A 160 16.84 22.99 -4.16
C PRO A 160 15.51 22.45 -3.62
N LYS A 161 14.41 23.20 -3.81
CA LYS A 161 13.06 22.78 -3.37
C LYS A 161 12.55 21.49 -4.05
N ALA A 162 12.99 21.22 -5.27
CA ALA A 162 12.64 20.06 -6.09
C ALA A 162 13.74 19.83 -7.14
N GLY A 163 13.59 18.85 -8.03
CA GLY A 163 14.52 18.62 -9.14
C GLY A 163 15.55 17.52 -8.89
N ALA A 164 16.12 17.00 -9.99
CA ALA A 164 17.18 15.98 -9.96
C ALA A 164 18.37 16.30 -9.03
N GLY A 165 18.75 17.57 -8.91
CA GLY A 165 19.84 18.00 -8.02
C GLY A 165 19.53 17.83 -6.53
N ARG A 166 18.25 17.85 -6.15
CA ARG A 166 17.77 17.50 -4.81
C ARG A 166 17.84 15.99 -4.59
N LEU A 167 17.33 15.20 -5.55
CA LEU A 167 17.35 13.74 -5.48
C LEU A 167 18.78 13.15 -5.48
N ALA A 168 19.75 13.83 -6.11
CA ALA A 168 21.16 13.45 -6.07
C ALA A 168 21.72 13.37 -4.65
N PHE A 169 21.25 14.23 -3.75
CA PHE A 169 21.62 14.20 -2.33
C PHE A 169 20.98 13.00 -1.62
N PHE A 170 19.67 12.81 -1.77
CA PHE A 170 18.94 11.74 -1.06
C PHE A 170 19.31 10.32 -1.50
N GLN A 171 19.82 10.15 -2.74
CA GLN A 171 20.31 8.86 -3.25
C GLN A 171 21.28 8.16 -2.28
N ASP A 172 22.18 8.92 -1.65
CA ASP A 172 23.21 8.36 -0.75
C ASP A 172 22.65 7.93 0.62
N TYR A 173 21.39 8.26 0.91
CA TYR A 173 20.72 7.96 2.18
C TYR A 173 19.65 6.85 2.08
N LEU A 174 19.25 6.41 0.88
CA LEU A 174 18.16 5.45 0.65
C LEU A 174 18.24 4.11 1.43
N GLU A 175 19.44 3.68 1.81
CA GLU A 175 19.70 2.49 2.65
C GLU A 175 20.71 2.83 3.77
N TYR A 176 20.59 4.03 4.36
CA TYR A 176 21.44 4.46 5.46
C TYR A 176 21.14 3.70 6.76
N SER A 177 22.13 3.56 7.64
CA SER A 177 21.96 2.85 8.92
C SER A 177 21.13 3.59 9.98
N ASP A 178 20.83 4.87 9.74
CA ASP A 178 19.86 5.64 10.51
C ASP A 178 18.53 5.61 9.74
N GLU A 179 17.58 4.83 10.25
CA GLU A 179 16.27 4.65 9.61
C GLU A 179 15.48 5.96 9.48
N THR A 180 15.78 7.00 10.26
CA THR A 180 15.12 8.31 10.12
C THR A 180 15.55 9.00 8.82
N MET A 181 16.85 8.97 8.50
CA MET A 181 17.39 9.51 7.26
C MET A 181 17.08 8.60 6.06
N ALA A 182 17.07 7.28 6.24
CA ALA A 182 16.73 6.35 5.16
C ALA A 182 15.25 6.42 4.76
N ARG A 183 14.34 6.61 5.74
CA ARG A 183 12.93 6.88 5.48
C ARG A 183 12.72 8.21 4.78
N ASP A 184 13.28 9.31 5.32
CA ASP A 184 13.13 10.63 4.72
C ASP A 184 13.64 10.66 3.27
N ALA A 185 14.80 10.06 3.01
CA ALA A 185 15.32 9.91 1.66
C ALA A 185 14.42 9.08 0.74
N TYR A 186 13.76 8.03 1.25
CA TYR A 186 12.78 7.26 0.50
C TYR A 186 11.53 8.09 0.18
N ASP A 187 10.98 8.78 1.18
CA ASP A 187 9.79 9.62 1.04
C ASP A 187 10.05 10.78 0.05
N GLU A 188 11.24 11.40 0.08
CA GLU A 188 11.68 12.44 -0.88
C GLU A 188 11.74 11.94 -2.34
N PHE A 189 12.07 10.66 -2.57
CA PHE A 189 11.95 10.04 -3.89
C PHE A 189 10.50 9.65 -4.23
N ALA A 190 9.70 9.23 -3.25
CA ALA A 190 8.33 8.78 -3.46
C ALA A 190 7.36 9.92 -3.83
N VAL A 191 7.61 11.14 -3.34
CA VAL A 191 6.85 12.35 -3.70
C VAL A 191 7.38 13.08 -4.93
N ALA A 192 8.53 12.67 -5.48
CA ALA A 192 9.17 13.37 -6.59
C ALA A 192 8.54 13.03 -7.95
N PRO A 193 8.30 14.03 -8.83
CA PRO A 193 7.87 13.77 -10.19
C PRO A 193 8.86 12.87 -10.95
N TYR A 194 8.37 11.92 -11.75
CA TYR A 194 9.23 11.00 -12.50
C TYR A 194 10.20 11.72 -13.46
N ALA A 195 9.83 12.91 -13.94
CA ALA A 195 10.73 13.78 -14.71
C ALA A 195 12.02 14.15 -13.95
N ASP A 196 11.95 14.38 -12.63
CA ASP A 196 13.12 14.68 -11.78
C ASP A 196 13.98 13.43 -11.56
N VAL A 197 13.34 12.27 -11.38
CA VAL A 197 14.01 10.96 -11.31
C VAL A 197 14.76 10.68 -12.63
N ARG A 198 14.16 10.98 -13.79
CA ARG A 198 14.86 10.92 -15.09
C ARG A 198 16.00 11.92 -15.21
N GLY A 199 15.85 13.13 -14.68
CA GLY A 199 16.92 14.14 -14.67
C GLY A 199 18.15 13.72 -13.85
N LEU A 200 17.99 12.78 -12.90
CA LEU A 200 19.09 12.26 -12.07
C LEU A 200 19.92 11.16 -12.79
N ARG A 201 19.43 10.61 -13.91
CA ARG A 201 19.98 9.45 -14.63
C ARG A 201 21.49 9.28 -14.62
N ASP A 202 22.23 10.30 -15.05
CA ASP A 202 23.68 10.20 -15.28
C ASP A 202 24.51 10.28 -13.97
N GLN A 203 23.85 10.45 -12.81
CA GLN A 203 24.43 10.44 -11.47
C GLN A 203 23.96 9.23 -10.64
N MET A 204 23.09 8.37 -11.16
CA MET A 204 22.60 7.18 -10.46
C MET A 204 23.63 6.05 -10.41
N HIS A 205 23.46 5.15 -9.44
CA HIS A 205 24.30 3.96 -9.24
C HIS A 205 23.55 2.67 -9.61
N PRO A 206 23.46 2.27 -10.90
CA PRO A 206 22.72 1.09 -11.33
C PRO A 206 23.17 -0.20 -10.63
N GLU A 207 24.47 -0.33 -10.34
CA GLU A 207 25.03 -1.49 -9.65
C GLU A 207 24.60 -1.59 -8.18
N LYS A 208 24.38 -0.45 -7.49
CA LYS A 208 23.81 -0.43 -6.13
C LYS A 208 22.33 -0.80 -6.17
N LEU A 209 21.58 -0.19 -7.10
CA LEU A 209 20.13 -0.39 -7.26
C LEU A 209 19.80 -1.86 -7.55
N LEU A 210 20.50 -2.48 -8.50
CA LEU A 210 20.33 -3.91 -8.79
C LEU A 210 20.70 -4.79 -7.58
N ALA A 211 21.79 -4.48 -6.88
CA ALA A 211 22.20 -5.21 -5.68
C ALA A 211 21.16 -5.10 -4.54
N TRP A 212 20.43 -3.99 -4.43
CA TRP A 212 19.34 -3.83 -3.47
C TRP A 212 18.07 -4.59 -3.87
N ILE A 213 17.70 -4.58 -5.17
CA ILE A 213 16.57 -5.36 -5.71
C ILE A 213 16.77 -6.86 -5.46
N GLU A 214 17.98 -7.37 -5.69
CA GLU A 214 18.32 -8.80 -5.54
C GLU A 214 18.57 -9.22 -4.08
N ASN A 215 18.63 -8.29 -3.12
CA ASN A 215 18.97 -8.60 -1.73
C ASN A 215 17.71 -8.84 -0.87
N PRO A 216 17.45 -10.07 -0.40
CA PRO A 216 16.27 -10.39 0.41
C PRO A 216 16.23 -9.68 1.78
N LYS A 217 17.32 -9.03 2.21
CA LYS A 217 17.37 -8.24 3.46
C LYS A 217 16.92 -6.80 3.31
N VAL A 218 16.93 -6.26 2.09
CA VAL A 218 16.40 -4.91 1.81
C VAL A 218 14.88 -4.96 1.96
N GLN A 219 14.29 -3.95 2.60
CA GLN A 219 12.84 -3.90 2.82
C GLN A 219 12.08 -4.01 1.48
N SER A 220 11.12 -4.92 1.40
CA SER A 220 10.44 -5.25 0.15
C SER A 220 9.67 -4.06 -0.46
N SER A 221 9.07 -3.20 0.37
CA SER A 221 8.40 -1.97 -0.09
C SER A 221 9.35 -1.01 -0.83
N ARG A 222 10.62 -0.90 -0.40
CA ARG A 222 11.60 0.00 -1.03
C ARG A 222 12.02 -0.46 -2.44
N ARG A 223 11.88 -1.75 -2.78
CA ARG A 223 12.33 -2.31 -4.07
C ARG A 223 11.58 -1.77 -5.29
N ARG A 224 10.33 -1.33 -5.12
CA ARG A 224 9.54 -0.67 -6.18
C ARG A 224 10.28 0.57 -6.69
N LEU A 225 10.74 1.44 -5.79
CA LEU A 225 11.54 2.61 -6.13
C LEU A 225 12.86 2.24 -6.83
N TYR A 226 13.60 1.26 -6.30
CA TYR A 226 14.89 0.88 -6.90
C TYR A 226 14.74 0.30 -8.30
N ALA A 227 13.67 -0.45 -8.58
CA ALA A 227 13.34 -0.92 -9.92
C ALA A 227 13.03 0.25 -10.87
N THR A 228 12.23 1.24 -10.43
CA THR A 228 11.95 2.47 -11.19
C THR A 228 13.23 3.26 -11.51
N MET A 229 14.11 3.45 -10.53
CA MET A 229 15.42 4.11 -10.74
C MET A 229 16.32 3.30 -11.69
N LEU A 230 16.38 1.97 -11.53
CA LEU A 230 17.16 1.11 -12.41
C LEU A 230 16.64 1.15 -13.85
N GLY A 231 15.33 1.32 -14.07
CA GLY A 231 14.78 1.55 -15.41
C GLY A 231 15.34 2.80 -16.09
N VAL A 232 15.63 3.86 -15.31
CA VAL A 232 16.16 5.13 -15.82
C VAL A 232 17.65 5.04 -16.18
N CYS A 233 18.48 4.46 -15.30
CA CYS A 233 19.94 4.49 -15.43
C CYS A 233 20.59 3.16 -15.85
N GLY A 234 19.83 2.07 -15.83
CA GLY A 234 20.33 0.72 -16.09
C GLY A 234 20.68 0.45 -17.55
N SER A 235 21.18 -0.76 -17.78
CA SER A 235 21.63 -1.25 -19.07
C SER A 235 20.87 -2.49 -19.53
N ASN A 236 21.14 -2.90 -20.77
CA ASN A 236 20.67 -4.18 -21.28
C ASN A 236 21.17 -5.40 -20.48
N GLN A 237 22.25 -5.30 -19.69
CA GLN A 237 22.72 -6.42 -18.84
C GLN A 237 21.92 -6.50 -17.53
N ASP A 238 21.47 -5.37 -17.01
CA ASP A 238 20.60 -5.31 -15.82
C ASP A 238 19.22 -5.87 -16.15
N ALA A 239 18.73 -5.62 -17.38
CA ALA A 239 17.51 -6.24 -17.90
C ALA A 239 17.55 -7.77 -17.91
N ASP A 240 18.68 -8.42 -18.20
CA ASP A 240 18.82 -9.89 -18.10
C ASP A 240 18.60 -10.39 -16.66
N ARG A 241 18.97 -9.58 -15.66
CA ARG A 241 18.83 -9.89 -14.24
C ARG A 241 17.39 -9.71 -13.78
N ILE A 242 16.74 -8.62 -14.19
CA ILE A 242 15.30 -8.40 -13.94
C ILE A 242 14.46 -9.48 -14.64
N GLU A 243 14.80 -9.90 -15.86
CA GLU A 243 14.12 -11.00 -16.55
C GLU A 243 14.17 -12.32 -15.78
N ALA A 244 15.32 -12.64 -15.18
CA ALA A 244 15.48 -13.82 -14.34
C ALA A 244 14.59 -13.78 -13.07
N ILE A 245 14.36 -12.59 -12.50
CA ILE A 245 13.42 -12.38 -11.40
C ILE A 245 11.97 -12.57 -11.88
N LEU A 246 11.59 -11.93 -12.99
CA LEU A 246 10.23 -12.01 -13.57
C LEU A 246 9.82 -13.44 -13.93
N ARG A 247 10.74 -14.23 -14.50
CA ARG A 247 10.54 -15.66 -14.81
C ARG A 247 10.65 -16.56 -13.57
N GLY A 248 11.13 -16.04 -12.45
CA GLY A 248 11.34 -16.74 -11.19
C GLY A 248 10.05 -17.07 -10.44
N LYS A 249 10.17 -17.95 -9.44
CA LYS A 249 9.11 -18.31 -8.49
C LYS A 249 9.34 -17.76 -7.08
N ASP A 250 10.35 -16.92 -6.91
CA ASP A 250 10.64 -16.28 -5.63
C ASP A 250 9.66 -15.10 -5.45
N SER A 251 8.69 -15.26 -4.55
CA SER A 251 7.68 -14.24 -4.26
C SER A 251 8.26 -13.01 -3.57
N GLU A 252 9.33 -13.16 -2.80
CA GLU A 252 9.97 -12.04 -2.09
C GLU A 252 10.69 -11.12 -3.08
N LEU A 253 11.41 -11.69 -4.04
CA LEU A 253 12.08 -10.91 -5.09
C LEU A 253 11.09 -10.31 -6.12
N ARG A 254 9.84 -10.77 -6.15
CA ARG A 254 8.79 -10.29 -7.06
C ARG A 254 7.80 -9.32 -6.41
N VAL A 255 8.06 -8.83 -5.19
CA VAL A 255 7.33 -7.69 -4.61
C VAL A 255 7.62 -6.43 -5.43
N GLY A 256 6.59 -5.63 -5.73
CA GLY A 256 6.70 -4.50 -6.67
C GLY A 256 6.80 -4.96 -8.13
N LEU A 257 6.09 -6.02 -8.48
CA LEU A 257 6.11 -6.64 -9.81
C LEU A 257 5.82 -5.64 -10.94
N ASP A 258 4.95 -4.65 -10.69
CA ASP A 258 4.65 -3.53 -11.58
C ASP A 258 5.92 -2.76 -11.99
N ALA A 259 6.72 -2.30 -11.03
CA ALA A 259 7.96 -1.58 -11.30
C ALA A 259 9.06 -2.49 -11.88
N LEU A 260 9.09 -3.79 -11.55
CA LEU A 260 10.00 -4.76 -12.19
C LEU A 260 9.66 -4.96 -13.68
N ILE A 261 8.37 -5.06 -14.02
CA ILE A 261 7.89 -5.13 -15.41
C ILE A 261 8.23 -3.82 -16.15
N ALA A 262 7.89 -2.67 -15.56
CA ALA A 262 8.19 -1.36 -16.14
C ALA A 262 9.69 -1.15 -16.36
N CYS A 263 10.53 -1.50 -15.38
CA CYS A 263 11.99 -1.47 -15.47
C CYS A 263 12.49 -2.33 -16.64
N PHE A 264 12.06 -3.60 -16.73
CA PHE A 264 12.47 -4.50 -17.80
C PHE A 264 12.10 -3.96 -19.19
N VAL A 265 10.88 -3.45 -19.37
CA VAL A 265 10.43 -2.87 -20.64
C VAL A 265 11.18 -1.58 -20.96
N THR A 266 11.43 -0.72 -19.97
CA THR A 266 12.21 0.53 -20.11
C THR A 266 13.64 0.24 -20.60
N LEU A 267 14.25 -0.85 -20.12
CA LEU A 267 15.60 -1.25 -20.52
C LEU A 267 15.67 -2.02 -21.86
N ARG A 268 14.58 -2.68 -22.28
CA ARG A 268 14.51 -3.53 -23.50
C ARG A 268 13.75 -2.91 -24.68
N GLY A 269 12.99 -1.83 -24.47
CA GLY A 269 12.04 -1.29 -25.45
C GLY A 269 10.90 -2.27 -25.76
N SER A 270 10.28 -2.13 -26.94
CA SER A 270 9.10 -2.91 -27.35
C SER A 270 9.30 -4.43 -27.29
N ARG A 271 10.53 -4.94 -27.52
CA ARG A 271 10.87 -6.37 -27.38
C ARG A 271 10.80 -6.86 -25.94
N GLY A 272 10.98 -5.98 -24.96
CA GLY A 272 10.67 -6.27 -23.56
C GLY A 272 9.18 -6.49 -23.38
N LEU A 273 8.35 -5.58 -23.92
CA LEU A 273 6.90 -5.66 -23.82
C LEU A 273 6.33 -6.92 -24.50
N ASP A 274 6.85 -7.33 -25.66
CA ASP A 274 6.47 -8.60 -26.30
C ASP A 274 6.60 -9.81 -25.35
N GLN A 275 7.62 -9.82 -24.48
CA GLN A 275 7.83 -10.91 -23.51
C GLN A 275 6.96 -10.75 -22.24
N ILE A 276 6.60 -9.52 -21.87
CA ILE A 276 5.63 -9.26 -20.79
C ILE A 276 4.23 -9.72 -21.21
N ASP A 277 3.86 -9.51 -22.47
CA ASP A 277 2.62 -10.04 -23.03
C ASP A 277 2.56 -11.57 -22.92
N GLU A 278 3.65 -12.27 -23.26
CA GLU A 278 3.75 -13.74 -23.13
C GLU A 278 3.72 -14.23 -21.67
N LEU A 279 4.31 -13.48 -20.73
CA LEU A 279 4.45 -13.89 -19.33
C LEU A 279 3.20 -13.61 -18.48
N PHE A 280 2.51 -12.50 -18.73
CA PHE A 280 1.52 -11.94 -17.80
C PHE A 280 0.15 -11.62 -18.41
N LEU A 281 0.03 -11.44 -19.74
CA LEU A 281 -1.22 -10.97 -20.37
C LEU A 281 -1.86 -11.98 -21.33
N THR A 282 -1.06 -12.87 -21.92
CA THR A 282 -1.52 -13.88 -22.87
C THR A 282 -1.88 -15.15 -22.14
N LYS A 283 -3.11 -15.63 -22.35
CA LYS A 283 -3.55 -16.92 -21.81
C LYS A 283 -2.74 -18.06 -22.44
N SER A 284 -1.85 -18.64 -21.63
CA SER A 284 -1.08 -19.85 -21.96
C SER A 284 -1.72 -21.08 -21.29
N ASP A 285 -1.06 -22.24 -21.39
CA ASP A 285 -1.45 -23.46 -20.63
C ASP A 285 -1.34 -23.27 -19.10
N LYS A 286 -0.70 -22.19 -18.64
CA LYS A 286 -0.57 -21.82 -17.22
C LYS A 286 -1.59 -20.74 -16.87
N GLU A 287 -2.35 -20.96 -15.81
CA GLU A 287 -3.17 -19.92 -15.17
C GLU A 287 -2.26 -18.83 -14.56
N ILE A 288 -2.55 -17.57 -14.89
CA ILE A 288 -1.82 -16.40 -14.40
C ILE A 288 -2.64 -15.80 -13.25
N PRO A 289 -2.07 -15.63 -12.04
CA PRO A 289 -2.79 -15.02 -10.93
C PRO A 289 -3.28 -13.62 -11.26
N PHE A 290 -4.47 -13.25 -10.78
CA PHE A 290 -5.06 -11.91 -10.97
C PHE A 290 -4.07 -10.80 -10.60
N THR A 291 -3.37 -10.95 -9.48
CA THR A 291 -2.36 -9.98 -8.99
C THR A 291 -1.16 -9.82 -9.93
N GLU A 292 -0.74 -10.88 -10.64
CA GLU A 292 0.33 -10.79 -11.64
C GLU A 292 -0.15 -10.04 -12.90
N THR A 293 -1.37 -10.32 -13.38
CA THR A 293 -1.97 -9.60 -14.50
C THR A 293 -2.23 -8.13 -14.16
N TYR A 294 -2.73 -7.85 -12.96
CA TYR A 294 -2.99 -6.50 -12.48
C TYR A 294 -1.71 -5.67 -12.39
N ALA A 295 -0.64 -6.23 -11.82
CA ALA A 295 0.67 -5.58 -11.79
C ALA A 295 1.21 -5.27 -13.19
N ALA A 296 0.97 -6.15 -14.18
CA ALA A 296 1.31 -5.88 -15.57
C ALA A 296 0.47 -4.73 -16.16
N VAL A 297 -0.83 -4.62 -15.86
CA VAL A 297 -1.66 -3.46 -16.26
C VAL A 297 -1.14 -2.16 -15.65
N MET A 298 -0.77 -2.15 -14.38
CA MET A 298 -0.17 -0.97 -13.74
C MET A 298 1.15 -0.55 -14.39
N ALA A 299 1.98 -1.51 -14.77
CA ALA A 299 3.19 -1.24 -15.54
C ALA A 299 2.87 -0.64 -16.94
N LEU A 300 1.83 -1.13 -17.63
CA LEU A 300 1.39 -0.58 -18.91
C LEU A 300 0.91 0.87 -18.80
N ARG A 301 0.14 1.21 -17.74
CA ARG A 301 -0.30 2.59 -17.46
C ARG A 301 0.89 3.53 -17.34
N PHE A 302 1.83 3.19 -16.47
CA PHE A 302 3.09 3.93 -16.31
C PHE A 302 3.85 4.07 -17.64
N LEU A 303 4.02 2.97 -18.39
CA LEU A 303 4.74 2.99 -19.67
C LEU A 303 4.08 3.90 -20.72
N GLY A 304 2.76 3.97 -20.78
CA GLY A 304 2.00 4.78 -21.74
C GLY A 304 1.84 6.26 -21.37
N GLU A 305 2.07 6.61 -20.11
CA GLU A 305 1.97 7.96 -19.54
C GLU A 305 3.33 8.62 -19.37
N GLU A 306 4.24 7.95 -18.68
CA GLU A 306 5.51 8.52 -18.20
C GLU A 306 6.67 8.28 -19.17
N THR A 307 6.54 7.38 -20.16
CA THR A 307 7.65 6.97 -21.03
C THR A 307 7.33 7.11 -22.52
N GLU A 308 8.37 7.35 -23.33
CA GLU A 308 8.30 7.32 -24.80
C GLU A 308 9.13 6.16 -25.40
N ILE A 309 9.67 5.28 -24.55
CA ILE A 309 10.56 4.17 -24.94
C ILE A 309 9.81 3.08 -25.71
N VAL A 310 8.53 2.92 -25.41
CA VAL A 310 7.59 2.10 -26.17
C VAL A 310 6.51 3.04 -26.74
N PRO A 311 6.20 3.00 -28.05
CA PRO A 311 5.12 3.81 -28.61
C PRO A 311 3.79 3.48 -27.93
N ARG A 312 2.97 4.50 -27.58
CA ARG A 312 1.67 4.30 -26.92
C ARG A 312 0.76 3.31 -27.66
N ALA A 313 0.77 3.33 -28.99
CA ALA A 313 0.03 2.34 -29.81
C ALA A 313 0.40 0.89 -29.46
N ARG A 314 1.68 0.59 -29.22
CA ARG A 314 2.14 -0.75 -28.82
C ARG A 314 1.76 -1.08 -27.38
N VAL A 315 1.62 -0.09 -26.49
CA VAL A 315 1.08 -0.28 -25.13
C VAL A 315 -0.43 -0.58 -25.19
N LEU A 316 -1.18 0.16 -26.03
CA LEU A 316 -2.60 -0.07 -26.30
C LEU A 316 -2.86 -1.48 -26.83
N GLU A 317 -2.06 -1.96 -27.79
CA GLU A 317 -2.12 -3.35 -28.26
C GLU A 317 -2.03 -4.37 -27.10
N SER A 318 -1.20 -4.11 -26.07
CA SER A 318 -1.10 -5.00 -24.90
C SER A 318 -2.35 -4.96 -24.03
N LEU A 319 -2.97 -3.79 -23.86
CA LEU A 319 -4.25 -3.63 -23.16
C LEU A 319 -5.39 -4.33 -23.93
N GLU A 320 -5.49 -4.16 -25.26
CA GLU A 320 -6.52 -4.77 -26.10
C GLU A 320 -6.55 -6.31 -26.05
N ARG A 321 -5.42 -6.96 -25.71
CA ARG A 321 -5.32 -8.42 -25.51
C ARG A 321 -6.13 -8.89 -24.29
N LEU A 322 -6.25 -8.07 -23.24
CA LEU A 322 -7.06 -8.41 -22.05
C LEU A 322 -8.56 -8.39 -22.33
N LEU A 323 -9.02 -7.73 -23.40
CA LEU A 323 -10.41 -7.80 -23.84
C LEU A 323 -10.82 -9.20 -24.32
N ASP A 324 -9.85 -10.04 -24.71
CA ASP A 324 -10.08 -11.46 -25.06
C ASP A 324 -10.17 -12.35 -23.81
N GLN A 325 -10.03 -11.77 -22.60
CA GLN A 325 -10.21 -12.42 -21.31
C GLN A 325 -11.38 -11.75 -20.55
N PRO A 326 -12.64 -12.18 -20.76
CA PRO A 326 -13.82 -11.42 -20.32
C PRO A 326 -13.94 -11.14 -18.81
N LYS A 327 -13.24 -11.89 -17.95
CA LYS A 327 -13.18 -11.67 -16.49
C LYS A 327 -12.17 -10.58 -16.06
N LEU A 328 -11.36 -10.07 -16.99
CA LEU A 328 -10.27 -9.11 -16.76
C LEU A 328 -10.37 -7.89 -17.68
N ALA A 329 -11.38 -7.85 -18.56
CA ALA A 329 -11.52 -6.83 -19.59
C ALA A 329 -11.88 -5.44 -19.01
N ASP A 330 -12.60 -5.40 -17.88
CA ASP A 330 -12.93 -4.18 -17.14
C ASP A 330 -11.69 -3.41 -16.68
N LEU A 331 -10.60 -4.11 -16.35
CA LEU A 331 -9.33 -3.52 -15.93
C LEU A 331 -8.77 -2.50 -16.93
N VAL A 332 -9.08 -2.64 -18.23
CA VAL A 332 -8.45 -1.86 -19.30
C VAL A 332 -9.41 -0.98 -20.10
N ILE A 333 -10.73 -1.23 -20.07
CA ILE A 333 -11.70 -0.47 -20.88
C ILE A 333 -11.66 1.04 -20.58
N ALA A 334 -11.45 1.42 -19.32
CA ALA A 334 -11.30 2.81 -18.93
C ALA A 334 -10.02 3.45 -19.48
N ASP A 335 -8.91 2.71 -19.57
CA ASP A 335 -7.66 3.20 -20.15
C ASP A 335 -7.77 3.39 -21.66
N LEU A 336 -8.40 2.44 -22.38
CA LEU A 336 -8.66 2.57 -23.81
C LEU A 336 -9.51 3.82 -24.11
N ALA A 337 -10.57 4.06 -23.33
CA ALA A 337 -11.40 5.26 -23.46
C ALA A 337 -10.62 6.56 -23.15
N ARG A 338 -9.81 6.55 -22.08
CA ARG A 338 -9.03 7.70 -21.61
C ARG A 338 -7.87 8.06 -22.54
N TRP A 339 -7.32 7.09 -23.27
CA TRP A 339 -6.28 7.29 -24.28
C TRP A 339 -6.83 7.40 -25.71
N GLU A 340 -8.15 7.53 -25.86
CA GLU A 340 -8.87 7.72 -27.13
C GLU A 340 -8.66 6.58 -28.16
N ASP A 341 -8.46 5.36 -27.68
CA ASP A 341 -8.23 4.19 -28.51
C ASP A 341 -9.56 3.55 -28.95
N TRP A 342 -10.07 3.99 -30.10
CA TRP A 342 -11.41 3.64 -30.56
C TRP A 342 -11.50 2.31 -31.35
N SER A 343 -10.39 1.62 -31.59
CA SER A 343 -10.31 0.34 -32.32
C SER A 343 -11.13 -0.78 -31.67
N ALA A 344 -11.24 -0.77 -30.34
CA ALA A 344 -11.90 -1.82 -29.58
C ALA A 344 -13.44 -1.84 -29.72
N LEU A 345 -14.07 -0.83 -30.35
CA LEU A 345 -15.54 -0.62 -30.39
C LEU A 345 -16.32 -1.91 -30.71
N ALA A 346 -16.01 -2.57 -31.82
CA ALA A 346 -16.72 -3.79 -32.25
C ALA A 346 -16.48 -4.99 -31.30
N LYS A 347 -15.29 -5.08 -30.68
CA LYS A 347 -14.98 -6.12 -29.68
C LYS A 347 -15.77 -5.88 -28.39
N LEU A 348 -15.85 -4.63 -27.94
CA LEU A 348 -16.59 -4.24 -26.74
C LEU A 348 -18.10 -4.38 -26.89
N GLU A 349 -18.67 -4.04 -28.05
CA GLU A 349 -20.10 -4.28 -28.31
C GLU A 349 -20.44 -5.77 -28.20
N LYS A 350 -19.62 -6.63 -28.81
CA LYS A 350 -19.76 -8.09 -28.71
C LYS A 350 -19.64 -8.57 -27.26
N LEU A 351 -18.61 -8.10 -26.54
CA LEU A 351 -18.38 -8.45 -25.13
C LEU A 351 -19.57 -8.08 -24.23
N PHE A 352 -20.19 -6.92 -24.43
CA PHE A 352 -21.39 -6.51 -23.69
C PHE A 352 -22.57 -7.45 -23.93
N ALA A 353 -22.80 -7.83 -25.20
CA ALA A 353 -23.88 -8.71 -25.62
C ALA A 353 -23.70 -10.14 -25.11
N GLU A 354 -22.47 -10.65 -25.10
CA GLU A 354 -22.11 -11.99 -24.62
C GLU A 354 -21.89 -12.07 -23.10
N ALA A 355 -21.89 -10.93 -22.39
CA ALA A 355 -21.72 -10.89 -20.94
C ALA A 355 -22.83 -11.65 -20.19
N ASN A 356 -22.38 -12.49 -19.25
CA ASN A 356 -23.18 -13.35 -18.39
C ASN A 356 -22.87 -13.02 -16.91
N ALA A 357 -23.35 -13.84 -15.96
CA ALA A 357 -23.21 -13.56 -14.52
C ALA A 357 -21.74 -13.40 -14.06
N ASP A 358 -20.80 -14.12 -14.65
CA ASP A 358 -19.39 -14.15 -14.27
C ASP A 358 -18.60 -12.90 -14.68
N ASN A 359 -19.14 -12.10 -15.62
CA ASN A 359 -18.46 -10.93 -16.18
C ASN A 359 -19.41 -9.74 -16.41
N ILE A 360 -20.59 -9.73 -15.78
CA ILE A 360 -21.63 -8.72 -16.02
C ILE A 360 -21.15 -7.28 -15.76
N PHE A 361 -20.15 -7.13 -14.89
CA PHE A 361 -19.51 -5.86 -14.52
C PHE A 361 -18.86 -5.13 -15.71
N VAL A 362 -18.45 -5.83 -16.77
CA VAL A 362 -17.85 -5.18 -17.97
C VAL A 362 -18.82 -4.24 -18.70
N ARG A 363 -20.14 -4.44 -18.54
CA ARG A 363 -21.16 -3.68 -19.29
C ARG A 363 -21.12 -2.18 -19.02
N GLU A 364 -20.87 -1.79 -17.78
CA GLU A 364 -20.89 -0.38 -17.38
C GLU A 364 -19.64 0.39 -17.88
N PRO A 365 -18.40 -0.11 -17.73
CA PRO A 365 -17.23 0.40 -18.43
C PRO A 365 -17.41 0.48 -19.97
N ILE A 366 -18.00 -0.54 -20.61
CA ILE A 366 -18.24 -0.52 -22.06
C ILE A 366 -19.22 0.60 -22.43
N ALA A 367 -20.31 0.77 -21.70
CA ALA A 367 -21.25 1.86 -21.95
C ALA A 367 -20.60 3.24 -21.74
N ASN A 368 -19.66 3.37 -20.79
CA ASN A 368 -18.84 4.58 -20.62
C ASN A 368 -17.89 4.82 -21.80
N TYR A 369 -17.19 3.79 -22.28
CA TYR A 369 -16.35 3.87 -23.49
C TYR A 369 -17.17 4.34 -24.70
N MET A 370 -18.37 3.78 -24.92
CA MET A 370 -19.25 4.20 -26.03
C MET A 370 -19.75 5.65 -25.89
N LYS A 371 -19.88 6.17 -24.67
CA LYS A 371 -20.25 7.58 -24.40
C LYS A 371 -19.09 8.55 -24.60
N ALA A 372 -17.84 8.11 -24.44
CA ALA A 372 -16.65 8.92 -24.69
C ALA A 372 -16.21 8.89 -26.15
N CYS A 373 -16.48 7.80 -26.88
CA CYS A 373 -16.11 7.66 -28.28
C CYS A 373 -16.90 8.64 -29.18
N PRO A 374 -16.22 9.52 -29.94
CA PRO A 374 -16.88 10.53 -30.79
C PRO A 374 -17.40 9.97 -32.12
N LEU A 375 -17.20 8.69 -32.40
CA LEU A 375 -17.57 8.06 -33.67
C LEU A 375 -19.10 7.82 -33.75
N PRO A 376 -19.77 8.10 -34.89
CA PRO A 376 -21.19 7.81 -35.07
C PRO A 376 -21.56 6.35 -34.76
N GLU A 377 -20.68 5.41 -35.09
CA GLU A 377 -20.83 3.99 -34.83
C GLU A 377 -20.98 3.67 -33.33
N ALA A 378 -20.39 4.48 -32.44
CA ALA A 378 -20.50 4.31 -30.99
C ALA A 378 -21.86 4.79 -30.46
N VAL A 379 -22.46 5.82 -31.07
CA VAL A 379 -23.83 6.25 -30.76
C VAL A 379 -24.82 5.15 -31.14
N ASP A 380 -24.69 4.61 -32.36
CA ASP A 380 -25.51 3.49 -32.84
C ASP A 380 -25.30 2.24 -31.97
N ALA A 381 -24.06 1.96 -31.53
CA ALA A 381 -23.77 0.88 -30.60
C ALA A 381 -24.46 1.11 -29.25
N LEU A 382 -24.38 2.30 -28.66
CA LEU A 382 -24.96 2.63 -27.36
C LEU A 382 -26.49 2.40 -27.32
N GLU A 383 -27.20 2.65 -28.42
CA GLU A 383 -28.63 2.32 -28.54
C GLU A 383 -28.90 0.80 -28.59
N ARG A 384 -28.03 0.02 -29.25
CA ARG A 384 -28.08 -1.45 -29.22
C ARG A 384 -27.78 -1.98 -27.81
N LEU A 385 -26.76 -1.44 -27.13
CA LEU A 385 -26.44 -1.79 -25.74
C LEU A 385 -27.60 -1.49 -24.79
N ARG A 386 -28.29 -0.34 -24.96
CA ARG A 386 -29.46 0.03 -24.14
C ARG A 386 -30.63 -0.92 -24.31
N THR A 387 -30.75 -1.57 -25.47
CA THR A 387 -31.77 -2.59 -25.70
C THR A 387 -31.47 -3.91 -24.98
N ILE A 388 -30.19 -4.21 -24.73
CA ILE A 388 -29.72 -5.41 -24.03
C ILE A 388 -29.73 -5.23 -22.51
N ASP A 389 -29.20 -4.09 -22.02
CA ASP A 389 -29.12 -3.76 -20.60
C ASP A 389 -29.28 -2.25 -20.38
N PRO A 390 -30.54 -1.76 -20.28
CA PRO A 390 -30.80 -0.34 -20.10
C PRO A 390 -30.27 0.17 -18.76
N GLU A 391 -30.18 -0.68 -17.74
CA GLU A 391 -29.71 -0.31 -16.40
C GLU A 391 -28.20 -0.11 -16.37
N ALA A 392 -27.40 -0.95 -17.03
CA ALA A 392 -25.96 -0.70 -17.19
C ALA A 392 -25.69 0.59 -17.97
N VAL A 393 -26.42 0.84 -19.07
CA VAL A 393 -26.30 2.09 -19.84
C VAL A 393 -26.76 3.32 -19.05
N ARG A 394 -27.71 3.16 -18.11
CA ARG A 394 -28.19 4.22 -17.20
C ARG A 394 -27.19 4.52 -16.08
N ARG A 395 -26.56 3.49 -15.48
CA ARG A 395 -25.58 3.66 -14.39
C ARG A 395 -24.27 4.26 -14.86
N ALA A 396 -23.84 3.90 -16.07
CA ALA A 396 -22.66 4.43 -16.76
C ALA A 396 -22.60 5.97 -16.71
N ALA A 397 -21.90 6.53 -15.72
CA ALA A 397 -21.72 7.97 -15.56
C ALA A 397 -20.61 8.49 -16.48
N THR A 398 -20.83 9.62 -17.13
CA THR A 398 -19.87 10.26 -18.04
C THR A 398 -18.46 10.27 -17.45
N LEU A 399 -17.47 9.75 -18.18
CA LEU A 399 -16.11 9.44 -17.70
C LEU A 399 -15.38 10.60 -16.97
N ALA A 400 -15.76 11.84 -17.23
CA ALA A 400 -15.32 13.01 -16.45
C ALA A 400 -15.53 12.83 -14.93
N GLY A 401 -16.64 12.21 -14.51
CA GLY A 401 -16.91 11.89 -13.10
C GLY A 401 -16.03 10.78 -12.53
N PHE A 402 -15.49 9.89 -13.38
CA PHE A 402 -14.60 8.81 -12.94
C PHE A 402 -13.17 9.31 -12.68
N ALA A 403 -12.69 10.25 -13.51
CA ALA A 403 -11.44 10.97 -13.27
C ALA A 403 -11.50 11.80 -11.97
N LEU A 404 -12.60 12.54 -11.77
CA LEU A 404 -12.83 13.30 -10.53
C LEU A 404 -12.99 12.40 -9.29
N SER A 405 -13.61 11.21 -9.43
CA SER A 405 -13.79 10.28 -8.31
C SER A 405 -12.46 9.75 -7.75
N GLN A 406 -11.47 9.44 -8.60
CA GLN A 406 -10.16 8.98 -8.14
C GLN A 406 -9.32 10.15 -7.59
N SER A 407 -9.44 11.35 -8.16
CA SER A 407 -8.80 12.56 -7.62
C SER A 407 -9.37 12.98 -6.25
N ALA A 408 -10.69 12.89 -6.05
CA ALA A 408 -11.35 13.31 -4.81
C ALA A 408 -11.19 12.31 -3.66
N ALA A 409 -10.84 11.05 -3.95
CA ALA A 409 -10.48 10.06 -2.93
C ALA A 409 -9.09 10.35 -2.30
N VAL A 410 -8.25 11.15 -2.97
CA VAL A 410 -6.93 11.58 -2.49
C VAL A 410 -7.01 12.88 -1.66
N ASP A 411 -8.03 13.71 -1.88
CA ASP A 411 -8.17 15.04 -1.24
C ASP A 411 -9.26 15.04 -0.14
N GLY A 412 -8.97 14.35 0.95
CA GLY A 412 -9.92 13.91 1.98
C GLY A 412 -10.07 14.76 3.24
N THR A 413 -9.67 16.04 3.27
CA THR A 413 -9.80 16.90 4.48
C THR A 413 -10.31 18.34 4.21
N ALA A 414 -11.37 18.48 3.40
CA ALA A 414 -12.18 19.70 3.39
C ALA A 414 -13.31 19.63 4.44
N LEU A 415 -13.07 20.18 5.63
CA LEU A 415 -14.06 20.32 6.71
C LEU A 415 -15.27 21.15 6.23
N ARG A 416 -16.46 20.52 6.14
CA ARG A 416 -17.72 21.26 6.01
C ARG A 416 -18.14 21.74 7.39
N GLU A 417 -17.87 23.00 7.70
CA GLU A 417 -18.49 23.68 8.84
C GLU A 417 -20.01 23.72 8.66
N SER A 418 -20.73 23.03 9.55
CA SER A 418 -22.18 23.16 9.69
C SER A 418 -22.48 24.24 10.72
N GLY A 419 -22.59 25.49 10.26
CA GLY A 419 -23.15 26.59 11.04
C GLY A 419 -24.66 26.64 10.87
N ASP A 420 -25.42 26.18 11.87
CA ASP A 420 -26.83 26.57 12.05
C ASP A 420 -26.88 28.03 12.52
N GLU A 421 -27.62 28.89 11.81
CA GLU A 421 -28.33 30.00 12.47
C GLU A 421 -29.60 30.38 11.69
N ASP A 422 -30.57 30.92 12.41
CA ASP A 422 -32.01 30.83 12.10
C ASP A 422 -32.63 32.16 11.66
N ASP A 423 -33.81 32.03 11.05
CA ASP A 423 -34.89 33.01 10.91
C ASP A 423 -34.74 34.20 9.95
N GLY A 424 -35.84 34.56 9.27
CA GLY A 424 -35.89 35.71 8.35
C GLY A 424 -36.71 35.53 7.07
N ALA A 425 -38.02 35.24 7.19
CA ALA A 425 -38.91 35.11 6.03
C ALA A 425 -39.03 36.40 5.18
N THR A 426 -39.08 36.26 3.84
CA THR A 426 -40.04 36.96 2.94
C THR A 426 -39.97 36.40 1.50
N LYS A 427 -41.10 35.92 0.98
CA LYS A 427 -41.36 35.76 -0.47
C LYS A 427 -41.92 37.08 -1.03
N PRO A 428 -41.65 37.46 -2.29
CA PRO A 428 -42.67 37.14 -3.31
C PRO A 428 -42.20 36.93 -4.77
N SER A 429 -43.08 36.23 -5.50
CA SER A 429 -43.42 36.32 -6.94
C SER A 429 -42.40 36.04 -8.04
N VAL A 430 -42.85 35.18 -8.96
CA VAL A 430 -42.41 35.05 -10.35
C VAL A 430 -42.99 36.21 -11.18
N THR A 431 -42.21 36.74 -12.13
CA THR A 431 -42.66 37.26 -13.43
C THR A 431 -41.54 37.13 -14.46
N ASP A 432 -41.91 36.89 -15.73
CA ASP A 432 -41.04 36.56 -16.86
C ASP A 432 -40.12 37.68 -17.39
N SER A 433 -39.20 37.25 -18.28
CA SER A 433 -38.43 38.01 -19.29
C SER A 433 -37.26 38.89 -18.81
N VAL A 434 -36.05 38.59 -19.29
CA VAL A 434 -35.37 39.26 -20.42
C VAL A 434 -34.15 38.42 -20.88
N ASP A 435 -33.81 38.57 -22.15
CA ASP A 435 -32.69 38.00 -22.93
C ASP A 435 -31.37 37.71 -22.17
N THR A 436 -30.85 36.49 -22.33
CA THR A 436 -29.45 36.17 -21.98
C THR A 436 -28.53 36.45 -23.18
N VAL A 437 -27.76 37.53 -23.09
CA VAL A 437 -26.62 37.78 -23.97
C VAL A 437 -25.51 36.78 -23.63
N LEU A 438 -24.92 36.15 -24.65
CA LEU A 438 -23.73 35.32 -24.50
C LEU A 438 -22.53 36.20 -24.14
N THR A 439 -21.87 35.91 -23.02
CA THR A 439 -20.62 36.56 -22.59
C THR A 439 -19.48 35.55 -22.52
N GLU A 440 -18.32 35.91 -23.05
CA GLU A 440 -17.19 35.01 -23.34
C GLU A 440 -16.40 34.53 -22.10
N ASP A 441 -16.87 34.80 -20.87
CA ASP A 441 -16.16 34.48 -19.62
C ASP A 441 -16.29 33.00 -19.17
N GLU A 442 -17.38 32.28 -19.49
CA GLU A 442 -17.50 30.86 -19.11
C GLU A 442 -16.46 29.97 -19.82
N ALA A 443 -16.05 30.35 -21.05
CA ALA A 443 -15.05 29.60 -21.82
C ALA A 443 -13.61 29.78 -21.30
N VAL A 444 -13.36 30.76 -20.42
CA VAL A 444 -12.03 31.01 -19.83
C VAL A 444 -11.82 30.14 -18.59
N MET A 445 -12.85 29.99 -17.74
CA MET A 445 -12.76 29.16 -16.52
C MET A 445 -12.53 27.68 -16.86
N GLU A 446 -13.28 27.11 -17.81
CA GLU A 446 -13.09 25.70 -18.21
C GLU A 446 -11.65 25.42 -18.70
N HIS A 447 -11.02 26.39 -19.38
CA HIS A 447 -9.64 26.27 -19.85
C HIS A 447 -8.59 26.40 -18.74
N GLU A 448 -8.85 27.15 -17.68
CA GLU A 448 -7.97 27.24 -16.51
C GLU A 448 -8.07 25.98 -15.62
N ASP A 449 -9.28 25.47 -15.39
CA ASP A 449 -9.49 24.23 -14.63
C ASP A 449 -8.88 23.00 -15.34
N LEU A 450 -9.00 22.91 -16.67
CA LEU A 450 -8.30 21.91 -17.49
C LEU A 450 -6.77 22.06 -17.48
N ALA A 451 -6.24 23.27 -17.23
CA ALA A 451 -4.80 23.49 -17.11
C ALA A 451 -4.26 23.16 -15.70
N ILE A 452 -5.08 23.33 -14.66
CA ILE A 452 -4.78 22.93 -13.27
C ILE A 452 -4.81 21.41 -13.13
N ALA A 453 -5.83 20.73 -13.69
CA ALA A 453 -5.92 19.27 -13.72
C ALA A 453 -4.70 18.60 -14.41
N LYS A 454 -3.99 19.33 -15.27
CA LYS A 454 -2.79 18.86 -16.00
C LYS A 454 -1.48 18.94 -15.19
N LYS A 455 -1.52 19.37 -13.93
CA LYS A 455 -0.35 19.57 -13.06
C LYS A 455 -0.26 18.64 -11.85
N ILE A 456 -1.18 17.69 -11.70
CA ILE A 456 -1.19 16.74 -10.60
C ILE A 456 -0.34 15.52 -11.00
N ALA A 457 0.77 15.30 -10.30
CA ALA A 457 1.60 14.11 -10.48
C ALA A 457 0.93 12.89 -9.82
N PRO A 458 0.94 11.70 -10.43
CA PRO A 458 0.42 10.49 -9.80
C PRO A 458 1.36 10.05 -8.68
N VAL A 459 0.88 10.12 -7.44
CA VAL A 459 1.52 9.43 -6.30
C VAL A 459 1.40 7.93 -6.55
N LEU A 460 2.50 7.19 -6.33
CA LEU A 460 2.53 5.73 -6.47
C LEU A 460 1.47 5.09 -5.55
N ALA A 461 0.47 4.44 -6.14
CA ALA A 461 -0.72 4.00 -5.41
C ALA A 461 -0.44 2.94 -4.33
N ASP A 462 -1.06 3.16 -3.16
CA ASP A 462 -1.40 2.13 -2.18
C ASP A 462 -2.64 1.35 -2.67
N GLU A 463 -2.63 0.03 -2.52
CA GLU A 463 -3.76 -0.83 -2.91
C GLU A 463 -3.99 -1.94 -1.89
N ASP A 464 -5.12 -1.85 -1.17
CA ASP A 464 -5.71 -2.96 -0.42
C ASP A 464 -6.62 -3.78 -1.34
N ALA A 465 -6.30 -5.07 -1.49
CA ALA A 465 -7.18 -6.06 -2.11
C ALA A 465 -7.40 -7.24 -1.16
N THR A 466 -8.44 -7.14 -0.33
CA THR A 466 -8.91 -8.24 0.53
C THR A 466 -9.86 -9.16 -0.24
N ASP A 467 -9.41 -10.38 -0.54
CA ASP A 467 -10.24 -11.44 -1.14
C ASP A 467 -10.87 -12.33 -0.06
N ASP A 468 -12.15 -12.11 0.23
CA ASP A 468 -12.99 -12.97 1.07
C ASP A 468 -13.87 -13.86 0.18
N GLN A 469 -13.36 -15.04 -0.21
CA GLN A 469 -14.18 -16.10 -0.81
C GLN A 469 -14.17 -17.40 0.00
N ILE A 470 -15.38 -17.81 0.38
CA ILE A 470 -15.69 -19.01 1.15
C ILE A 470 -15.56 -20.24 0.23
N PRO A 471 -14.84 -21.30 0.60
CA PRO A 471 -14.78 -22.52 -0.20
C PRO A 471 -16.08 -23.31 -0.10
N THR A 472 -16.64 -23.69 -1.25
CA THR A 472 -17.72 -24.67 -1.35
C THR A 472 -17.18 -26.04 -1.81
N ASP A 473 -17.51 -27.08 -1.05
CA ASP A 473 -17.09 -28.46 -1.35
C ASP A 473 -17.73 -28.99 -2.64
N SER A 474 -16.97 -29.77 -3.42
CA SER A 474 -17.54 -30.83 -4.28
C SER A 474 -16.54 -31.96 -4.51
N GLU A 475 -17.03 -33.20 -4.46
CA GLU A 475 -16.22 -34.41 -4.35
C GLU A 475 -15.87 -35.07 -5.70
N SER A 476 -14.73 -35.78 -5.70
CA SER A 476 -14.49 -37.05 -6.42
C SER A 476 -14.34 -37.08 -7.95
N SER A 477 -13.21 -37.61 -8.41
CA SER A 477 -13.19 -38.92 -9.11
C SER A 477 -11.78 -39.54 -9.11
N GLU A 478 -11.71 -40.87 -8.98
CA GLU A 478 -10.46 -41.64 -8.97
C GLU A 478 -9.95 -41.91 -10.40
N GLY A 479 -8.63 -42.09 -10.59
CA GLY A 479 -8.07 -42.38 -11.91
C GLY A 479 -6.56 -42.59 -11.95
N SER A 480 -6.10 -43.79 -11.57
CA SER A 480 -4.76 -44.34 -11.84
C SER A 480 -4.94 -45.76 -12.42
N PRO A 481 -3.95 -46.40 -13.11
CA PRO A 481 -2.52 -46.34 -12.77
C PRO A 481 -1.49 -46.45 -13.94
N ASP A 482 -0.23 -46.58 -13.52
CA ASP A 482 0.90 -47.30 -14.15
C ASP A 482 1.66 -46.73 -15.36
N ALA A 483 2.95 -46.42 -15.12
CA ALA A 483 4.08 -46.88 -15.94
C ALA A 483 5.39 -46.95 -15.11
N GLN A 484 6.20 -47.99 -15.32
CA GLN A 484 7.39 -48.32 -14.50
C GLN A 484 8.74 -47.90 -15.13
N ALA A 485 9.58 -47.25 -14.32
CA ALA A 485 10.98 -47.58 -13.99
C ALA A 485 12.14 -47.72 -15.03
N THR A 486 13.34 -47.40 -14.51
CA THR A 486 14.73 -47.69 -15.02
C THR A 486 15.23 -46.78 -16.18
N SER A 487 16.47 -46.27 -16.25
CA SER A 487 17.66 -46.15 -15.35
C SER A 487 18.63 -45.06 -15.92
N HIS A 488 19.83 -44.70 -15.45
CA HIS A 488 20.74 -45.18 -14.38
C HIS A 488 21.78 -44.09 -13.95
N SER A 489 22.03 -43.93 -12.64
CA SER A 489 23.32 -43.59 -11.98
C SER A 489 24.20 -42.36 -12.37
N ARG A 490 24.30 -41.39 -11.43
CA ARG A 490 25.60 -40.95 -10.84
C ARG A 490 25.39 -40.20 -9.50
N ALA A 491 26.04 -40.66 -8.43
CA ALA A 491 26.22 -39.95 -7.13
C ALA A 491 27.55 -39.15 -7.15
N PRO A 492 27.91 -38.23 -6.22
CA PRO A 492 27.54 -38.09 -4.79
C PRO A 492 27.21 -36.60 -4.37
N PRO A 493 27.23 -36.13 -3.09
CA PRO A 493 27.42 -36.82 -1.80
C PRO A 493 26.30 -36.60 -0.76
N ALA A 494 26.34 -37.41 0.31
CA ALA A 494 25.41 -37.37 1.44
C ALA A 494 25.62 -36.16 2.37
N GLY A 495 24.57 -35.79 3.12
CA GLY A 495 24.73 -34.99 4.35
C GLY A 495 23.75 -33.85 4.64
N ARG A 496 22.59 -33.73 3.97
CA ARG A 496 21.60 -32.66 4.30
C ARG A 496 20.17 -33.10 4.59
N ASP A 497 19.70 -34.23 4.06
CA ASP A 497 18.26 -34.56 4.11
C ASP A 497 17.80 -35.20 5.44
N GLU A 498 18.65 -35.97 6.12
CA GLU A 498 18.29 -36.64 7.40
C GLU A 498 17.97 -35.66 8.55
N ILE A 499 18.47 -34.42 8.48
CA ILE A 499 18.23 -33.42 9.53
C ILE A 499 16.81 -32.85 9.41
N PHE A 500 16.30 -32.66 8.19
CA PHE A 500 14.96 -32.11 7.98
C PHE A 500 13.86 -33.10 8.38
N ASP A 501 13.96 -34.36 7.97
CA ASP A 501 12.92 -35.35 8.28
C ASP A 501 12.81 -35.63 9.79
N ARG A 502 13.95 -35.68 10.49
CA ARG A 502 13.99 -35.86 11.95
C ARG A 502 13.26 -34.75 12.71
N THR A 503 13.27 -33.50 12.21
CA THR A 503 12.49 -32.41 12.85
C THR A 503 10.98 -32.53 12.62
N ARG A 504 10.54 -33.03 11.45
CA ARG A 504 9.14 -33.37 11.19
C ARG A 504 8.67 -34.52 12.08
N ILE A 505 9.43 -35.61 12.15
CA ILE A 505 9.08 -36.77 12.98
C ILE A 505 9.01 -36.39 14.48
N VAL A 506 9.91 -35.53 14.98
CA VAL A 506 9.85 -35.02 16.36
C VAL A 506 8.63 -34.11 16.58
N ARG A 507 8.27 -33.24 15.62
CA ARG A 507 7.05 -32.41 15.70
C ARG A 507 5.77 -33.24 15.71
N TRP A 508 5.65 -34.23 14.82
CA TRP A 508 4.50 -35.15 14.78
C TRP A 508 4.45 -36.07 16.02
N GLY A 509 5.59 -36.54 16.51
CA GLY A 509 5.69 -37.29 17.76
C GLY A 509 5.23 -36.47 18.98
N ALA A 510 5.63 -35.21 19.08
CA ALA A 510 5.18 -34.30 20.13
C ALA A 510 3.65 -34.08 20.07
N TRP A 511 3.09 -33.86 18.88
CA TRP A 511 1.63 -33.77 18.69
C TRP A 511 0.90 -35.05 19.07
N ALA A 512 1.41 -36.23 18.68
CA ALA A 512 0.83 -37.51 19.07
C ALA A 512 0.84 -37.72 20.60
N VAL A 513 1.91 -37.31 21.28
CA VAL A 513 1.99 -37.35 22.76
C VAL A 513 0.98 -36.39 23.39
N ILE A 514 0.83 -35.17 22.88
CA ILE A 514 -0.17 -34.20 23.35
C ILE A 514 -1.59 -34.77 23.20
N VAL A 515 -1.93 -35.31 22.02
CA VAL A 515 -3.24 -35.94 21.77
C VAL A 515 -3.48 -37.14 22.69
N LEU A 516 -2.47 -37.98 22.94
CA LEU A 516 -2.59 -39.10 23.88
C LEU A 516 -2.77 -38.65 25.33
N ILE A 517 -2.11 -37.58 25.77
CA ILE A 517 -2.30 -36.98 27.10
C ILE A 517 -3.71 -36.42 27.24
N VAL A 518 -4.21 -35.70 26.24
CA VAL A 518 -5.59 -35.16 26.21
C VAL A 518 -6.61 -36.31 26.24
N ALA A 519 -6.42 -37.35 25.44
CA ALA A 519 -7.29 -38.53 25.42
C ALA A 519 -7.27 -39.31 26.75
N ALA A 520 -6.09 -39.46 27.38
CA ALA A 520 -5.96 -40.10 28.69
C ALA A 520 -6.65 -39.29 29.79
N MET A 521 -6.46 -37.96 29.82
CA MET A 521 -7.13 -37.06 30.74
C MET A 521 -8.66 -37.08 30.55
N ALA A 522 -9.15 -37.04 29.31
CA ALA A 522 -10.58 -37.20 29.02
C ALA A 522 -11.13 -38.53 29.54
N ARG A 523 -10.40 -39.65 29.37
CA ARG A 523 -10.78 -40.97 29.90
C ARG A 523 -10.79 -41.04 31.43
N ILE A 524 -9.90 -40.32 32.10
CA ILE A 524 -9.86 -40.22 33.57
C ILE A 524 -11.04 -39.38 34.08
N VAL A 525 -11.35 -38.25 33.43
CA VAL A 525 -12.48 -37.37 33.79
C VAL A 525 -13.84 -38.03 33.54
N MET A 526 -13.95 -38.90 32.53
CA MET A 526 -15.19 -39.57 32.13
C MET A 526 -15.37 -40.99 32.67
N ARG A 527 -14.46 -41.52 33.51
CA ARG A 527 -14.68 -42.84 34.16
C ARG A 527 -15.79 -42.75 35.22
N PRO A 528 -16.91 -43.50 35.09
CA PRO A 528 -17.91 -43.58 36.15
C PRO A 528 -17.41 -44.46 37.30
N THR A 529 -17.34 -43.93 38.51
CA THR A 529 -17.01 -44.72 39.72
C THR A 529 -18.25 -45.48 40.21
N GLY A 530 -18.66 -46.50 39.46
CA GLY A 530 -19.60 -47.52 39.93
C GLY A 530 -18.85 -48.68 40.58
N LYS A 531 -19.14 -48.96 41.87
CA LYS A 531 -18.79 -50.26 42.47
C LYS A 531 -19.83 -51.30 42.01
N PRO A 532 -19.45 -52.58 41.86
CA PRO A 532 -20.40 -53.64 41.55
C PRO A 532 -21.34 -53.89 42.73
N GLY A 533 -22.58 -54.24 42.40
CA GLY A 533 -23.58 -54.87 43.26
C GLY A 533 -24.22 -56.01 42.49
#